data_AF-A0A5C7WUG2-F1
#
_entry.id   AF-A0A5C7WUG2-F1
#
_cell.length_a   1.000
_cell.length_b   1.000
_cell.length_c   1.000
_cell.angle_alpha   90.00
_cell.angle_beta   90.00
_cell.angle_gamma   90.00
#
_symmetry.space_group_name_H-M   'P 1'
#
loop_
_entity.id
_entity.type
_entity.pdbx_description
1 polymer ?
#
loop_
_entity_poly.entity_id
_entity_poly.type
_entity_poly.pdbx_seq_one_letter_code
_entity_poly.pdbx_strand_id
1 'polypeptide(L)'
;AQVLIDRDGLDEQQARWAASVSGGHVGRARRLATDPDARQRRARALELARDAATPSRAYAAAEELVATAEAEAKALNIGRDEAEADELRTALGAGGTGKGTAGAMRGAAGAIKDLEKRQKSRQTRASRDALDRALIDLATYFRDALLIAEGAVAVTANHPDMADRVAALAAHASPERLLRCIEAVLECREALATNVKPKFAVDAMVATVGQALRSDL
;
A
#
# COMPACT_ATOMS: atom_id res chain seq x y z
N ALA A 1 -8.77 18.38 -2.69
CA ALA A 1 -9.62 18.75 -1.54
C ALA A 1 -11.06 19.00 -1.98
N GLN A 2 -11.30 19.90 -2.95
CA GLN A 2 -12.66 20.31 -3.35
C GLN A 2 -13.67 19.17 -3.56
N VAL A 3 -13.30 18.14 -4.33
CA VAL A 3 -14.18 16.97 -4.57
C VAL A 3 -14.62 16.26 -3.28
N LEU A 4 -13.73 16.17 -2.28
CA LEU A 4 -14.01 15.54 -0.98
C LEU A 4 -14.95 16.39 -0.13
N ILE A 5 -14.84 17.72 -0.23
CA ILE A 5 -15.72 18.66 0.47
C ILE A 5 -17.13 18.59 -0.16
N ASP A 6 -17.20 18.80 -1.47
CA ASP A 6 -18.47 18.98 -2.18
C ASP A 6 -19.30 17.69 -2.27
N ARG A 7 -18.64 16.54 -2.44
CA ARG A 7 -19.33 15.26 -2.65
C ARG A 7 -19.37 14.38 -1.43
N ASP A 8 -18.33 14.38 -0.61
CA ASP A 8 -18.19 13.48 0.54
C ASP A 8 -18.49 14.17 1.88
N GLY A 9 -18.73 15.48 1.88
CA GLY A 9 -19.13 16.25 3.07
C GLY A 9 -18.03 16.35 4.13
N LEU A 10 -16.77 16.13 3.74
CA LEU A 10 -15.62 16.19 4.63
C LEU A 10 -15.32 17.65 5.01
N ASP A 11 -14.92 17.87 6.26
CA ASP A 11 -14.44 19.19 6.67
C ASP A 11 -13.18 19.59 5.89
N GLU A 12 -12.95 20.89 5.77
CA GLU A 12 -11.88 21.42 4.93
C GLU A 12 -10.49 20.95 5.37
N GLN A 13 -10.24 20.84 6.67
CA GLN A 13 -8.95 20.42 7.21
C GLN A 13 -8.67 18.96 6.84
N GLN A 14 -9.64 18.06 7.06
CA GLN A 14 -9.55 16.65 6.73
C GLN A 14 -9.44 16.44 5.21
N ALA A 15 -10.19 17.19 4.41
CA ALA A 15 -10.13 17.12 2.94
C ALA A 15 -8.78 17.61 2.37
N ARG A 16 -8.20 18.67 2.95
CA ARG A 16 -6.85 19.16 2.57
C ARG A 16 -5.78 18.15 2.95
N TRP A 17 -5.82 17.63 4.18
CA TRP A 17 -4.92 16.58 4.63
C TRP A 17 -5.00 15.35 3.72
N ALA A 18 -6.20 14.81 3.50
CA ALA A 18 -6.42 13.63 2.67
C ALA A 18 -5.93 13.82 1.24
N ALA A 19 -6.18 14.99 0.65
CA ALA A 19 -5.72 15.32 -0.70
C ALA A 19 -4.18 15.36 -0.79
N SER A 20 -3.53 15.98 0.21
CA SER A 20 -2.08 16.03 0.33
C SER A 20 -1.46 14.63 0.38
N VAL A 21 -1.87 13.82 1.35
CA VAL A 21 -1.29 12.49 1.59
C VAL A 21 -1.63 11.49 0.49
N SER A 22 -2.67 11.76 -0.31
CA SER A 22 -3.07 10.89 -1.43
C SER A 22 -2.33 11.17 -2.74
N GLY A 23 -1.58 12.26 -2.85
CA GLY A 23 -0.97 12.70 -4.11
C GLY A 23 -1.99 13.00 -5.20
N GLY A 24 -3.18 13.51 -4.84
CA GLY A 24 -4.26 13.82 -5.78
C GLY A 24 -5.19 12.66 -6.17
N HIS A 25 -4.95 11.44 -5.68
CA HIS A 25 -5.82 10.29 -5.96
C HIS A 25 -7.10 10.33 -5.10
N VAL A 26 -8.23 10.76 -5.70
CA VAL A 26 -9.52 10.95 -4.98
C VAL A 26 -9.99 9.72 -4.21
N GLY A 27 -9.97 8.52 -4.81
CA GLY A 27 -10.40 7.29 -4.13
C GLY A 27 -9.58 6.95 -2.88
N ARG A 28 -8.25 7.06 -2.98
CA ARG A 28 -7.32 6.93 -1.84
C ARG A 28 -7.54 8.02 -0.80
N ALA A 29 -7.73 9.26 -1.22
CA ALA A 29 -7.97 10.38 -0.33
C ALA A 29 -9.23 10.16 0.53
N ARG A 30 -10.35 9.78 -0.12
CA ARG A 30 -11.59 9.41 0.57
C ARG A 30 -11.34 8.30 1.58
N ARG A 31 -10.65 7.24 1.17
CA ARG A 31 -10.35 6.12 2.07
C ARG A 31 -9.51 6.56 3.26
N LEU A 32 -8.44 7.33 3.06
CA LEU A 32 -7.62 7.84 4.16
C LEU A 32 -8.40 8.77 5.10
N ALA A 33 -9.39 9.50 4.59
CA ALA A 33 -10.27 10.32 5.41
C ALA A 33 -11.23 9.48 6.27
N THR A 34 -11.78 8.38 5.77
CA THR A 34 -12.86 7.64 6.44
C THR A 34 -12.44 6.33 7.11
N ASP A 35 -11.31 5.75 6.76
CA ASP A 35 -10.84 4.42 7.22
C ASP A 35 -9.63 4.57 8.16
N PRO A 36 -9.80 4.39 9.49
CA PRO A 36 -8.70 4.43 10.46
C PRO A 36 -7.60 3.39 10.18
N ASP A 37 -7.95 2.21 9.68
CA ASP A 37 -6.98 1.15 9.38
C ASP A 37 -6.11 1.55 8.18
N ALA A 38 -6.69 2.23 7.19
CA ALA A 38 -5.90 2.82 6.10
C ALA A 38 -4.88 3.84 6.62
N ARG A 39 -5.25 4.66 7.61
CA ARG A 39 -4.30 5.59 8.24
C ARG A 39 -3.21 4.88 9.03
N GLN A 40 -3.57 3.85 9.79
CA GLN A 40 -2.61 3.05 10.56
C GLN A 40 -1.62 2.33 9.63
N ARG A 41 -2.10 1.72 8.54
CA ARG A 41 -1.24 1.08 7.54
C ARG A 41 -0.26 2.06 6.91
N ARG A 42 -0.73 3.26 6.52
CA ARG A 42 0.16 4.32 6.03
C ARG A 42 1.20 4.72 7.08
N ALA A 43 0.80 4.95 8.33
CA ALA A 43 1.73 5.31 9.39
C ALA A 43 2.81 4.23 9.59
N ARG A 44 2.43 2.95 9.59
CA ARG A 44 3.39 1.83 9.66
C ARG A 44 4.32 1.77 8.46
N ALA A 45 3.82 2.02 7.25
CA ALA A 45 4.68 2.08 6.06
C ALA A 45 5.74 3.18 6.16
N LEU A 46 5.39 4.35 6.70
CA LEU A 46 6.33 5.46 6.90
C LEU A 46 7.38 5.18 7.99
N GLU A 47 7.07 4.34 8.98
CA GLU A 47 8.04 3.88 9.98
C GLU A 47 9.18 3.04 9.37
N LEU A 48 8.97 2.47 8.17
CA LEU A 48 9.99 1.69 7.48
C LEU A 48 11.28 2.48 7.24
N ALA A 49 11.19 3.81 7.05
CA ALA A 49 12.38 4.66 6.91
C ALA A 49 13.33 4.51 8.12
N ARG A 50 12.79 4.55 9.34
CA ARG A 50 13.56 4.38 10.58
C ARG A 50 13.98 2.92 10.79
N ASP A 51 13.07 1.98 10.55
CA ASP A 51 13.33 0.56 10.77
C ASP A 51 14.42 0.03 9.82
N ALA A 52 14.50 0.55 8.58
CA ALA A 52 15.56 0.23 7.62
C ALA A 52 16.96 0.65 8.10
N ALA A 53 17.06 1.75 8.85
CA ALA A 53 18.31 2.20 9.45
C ALA A 53 18.74 1.35 10.67
N THR A 54 17.84 0.51 11.21
CA THR A 54 18.11 -0.37 12.35
C THR A 54 18.43 -1.79 11.88
N PRO A 55 19.69 -2.27 11.91
CA PRO A 55 20.07 -3.55 11.31
C PRO A 55 19.27 -4.76 11.81
N SER A 56 18.92 -4.78 13.10
CA SER A 56 18.13 -5.85 13.71
C SER A 56 16.64 -5.84 13.32
N ARG A 57 16.14 -4.76 12.71
CA ARG A 57 14.73 -4.60 12.34
C ARG A 57 14.48 -4.52 10.83
N ALA A 58 15.47 -4.13 10.04
CA ALA A 58 15.33 -3.83 8.62
C ALA A 58 14.53 -4.89 7.84
N TYR A 59 14.98 -6.14 7.81
CA TYR A 59 14.31 -7.20 7.06
C TYR A 59 12.98 -7.65 7.69
N ALA A 60 12.84 -7.59 9.02
CA ALA A 60 11.56 -7.87 9.66
C ALA A 60 10.50 -6.83 9.27
N ALA A 61 10.87 -5.55 9.22
CA ALA A 61 9.98 -4.48 8.79
C ALA A 61 9.62 -4.57 7.29
N ALA A 62 10.56 -5.04 6.45
CA ALA A 62 10.28 -5.36 5.04
C ALA A 62 9.20 -6.46 4.91
N GLU A 63 9.32 -7.54 5.67
CA GLU A 63 8.33 -8.63 5.69
C GLU A 63 6.96 -8.15 6.21
N GLU A 64 6.95 -7.36 7.29
CA GLU A 64 5.73 -6.77 7.83
C GLU A 64 5.02 -5.87 6.82
N LEU A 65 5.77 -5.08 6.02
CA LEU A 65 5.19 -4.24 4.98
C LEU A 65 4.47 -5.08 3.91
N VAL A 66 5.13 -6.14 3.43
CA VAL A 66 4.55 -7.05 2.43
C VAL A 66 3.32 -7.77 3.00
N ALA A 67 3.42 -8.29 4.23
CA ALA A 67 2.31 -8.97 4.89
C ALA A 67 1.12 -8.03 5.13
N THR A 68 1.38 -6.76 5.47
CA THR A 68 0.34 -5.74 5.66
C THR A 68 -0.40 -5.46 4.36
N ALA A 69 0.31 -5.38 3.22
CA ALA A 69 -0.30 -5.20 1.91
C ALA A 69 -1.17 -6.41 1.50
N GLU A 70 -0.71 -7.63 1.77
CA GLU A 70 -1.48 -8.86 1.53
C GLU A 70 -2.73 -8.94 2.41
N ALA A 71 -2.62 -8.56 3.68
CA ALA A 71 -3.74 -8.53 4.62
C ALA A 71 -4.78 -7.47 4.21
N GLU A 72 -4.35 -6.27 3.79
CA GLU A 72 -5.25 -5.25 3.26
C GLU A 72 -6.01 -5.76 2.03
N ALA A 73 -5.29 -6.37 1.07
CA ALA A 73 -5.91 -6.93 -0.13
C ALA A 73 -6.96 -7.99 0.22
N LYS A 74 -6.66 -8.85 1.21
CA LYS A 74 -7.59 -9.89 1.66
C LYS A 74 -8.83 -9.28 2.28
N ALA A 75 -8.67 -8.29 3.16
CA ALA A 75 -9.79 -7.61 3.82
C ALA A 75 -10.72 -6.92 2.81
N LEU A 76 -10.18 -6.37 1.71
CA LEU A 76 -10.97 -5.73 0.66
C LEU A 76 -11.77 -6.71 -0.20
N ASN A 77 -11.26 -7.93 -0.38
CA ASN A 77 -11.86 -8.90 -1.31
C ASN A 77 -12.72 -9.96 -0.63
N ILE A 78 -12.49 -10.27 0.65
CA ILE A 78 -13.10 -11.44 1.33
C ILE A 78 -14.64 -11.48 1.21
N GLY A 79 -15.34 -10.39 1.54
CA GLY A 79 -16.80 -10.37 1.49
C GLY A 79 -17.36 -10.51 0.07
N ARG A 80 -16.64 -9.96 -0.92
CA ARG A 80 -17.00 -10.12 -2.33
C ARG A 80 -16.72 -11.55 -2.83
N ASP A 81 -15.59 -12.11 -2.42
CA ASP A 81 -15.19 -13.46 -2.82
C ASP A 81 -16.14 -14.52 -2.23
N GLU A 82 -16.61 -14.33 -0.98
CA GLU A 82 -17.64 -15.14 -0.34
C GLU A 82 -18.98 -15.04 -1.08
N ALA A 83 -19.44 -13.82 -1.39
CA ALA A 83 -20.67 -13.61 -2.14
C ALA A 83 -20.63 -14.24 -3.54
N GLU A 84 -19.55 -14.05 -4.30
CA GLU A 84 -19.38 -14.66 -5.63
C GLU A 84 -19.35 -16.21 -5.56
N ALA A 85 -18.80 -16.77 -4.48
CA ALA A 85 -18.77 -18.22 -4.27
C ALA A 85 -20.14 -18.78 -3.88
N ASP A 86 -20.90 -18.06 -3.06
CA ASP A 86 -22.27 -18.42 -2.67
C ASP A 86 -23.20 -18.39 -3.88
N GLU A 87 -23.17 -17.32 -4.67
CA GLU A 87 -23.94 -17.18 -5.91
C GLU A 87 -23.63 -18.32 -6.89
N LEU A 88 -22.35 -18.65 -7.08
CA LEU A 88 -21.96 -19.76 -7.94
C LEU A 88 -22.48 -21.10 -7.41
N ARG A 89 -22.41 -21.34 -6.11
CA ARG A 89 -22.95 -22.57 -5.51
C ARG A 89 -24.45 -22.70 -5.73
N THR A 90 -25.21 -21.62 -5.54
CA THR A 90 -26.64 -21.58 -5.83
C THR A 90 -26.93 -21.85 -7.32
N ALA A 91 -26.19 -21.20 -8.23
CA ALA A 91 -26.36 -21.40 -9.67
C ALA A 91 -26.06 -22.83 -10.14
N LEU A 92 -25.14 -23.52 -9.45
CA LEU A 92 -24.79 -24.92 -9.70
C LEU A 92 -25.78 -25.92 -9.07
N GLY A 93 -26.83 -25.43 -8.42
CA GLY A 93 -27.91 -26.26 -7.87
C GLY A 93 -27.71 -26.68 -6.41
N ALA A 94 -26.81 -26.04 -5.67
CA ALA A 94 -26.77 -26.19 -4.21
C ALA A 94 -28.11 -25.75 -3.61
N GLY A 95 -28.83 -26.70 -2.98
CA GLY A 95 -30.17 -26.49 -2.42
C GLY A 95 -31.34 -27.02 -3.27
N GLY A 96 -31.09 -27.56 -4.48
CA GLY A 96 -32.12 -28.20 -5.30
C GLY A 96 -32.34 -29.69 -4.96
N THR A 97 -33.59 -30.16 -4.89
CA THR A 97 -33.95 -31.54 -4.53
C THR A 97 -34.34 -32.45 -5.71
N GLY A 98 -34.14 -32.01 -6.97
CA GLY A 98 -34.59 -32.73 -8.18
C GLY A 98 -33.63 -33.82 -8.69
N LYS A 99 -34.16 -34.81 -9.43
CA LYS A 99 -33.44 -35.99 -9.98
C LYS A 99 -32.24 -35.70 -10.91
N GLY A 100 -32.00 -34.45 -11.31
CA GLY A 100 -30.88 -34.03 -12.17
C GLY A 100 -29.72 -33.30 -11.47
N THR A 101 -29.85 -32.98 -10.17
CA THR A 101 -28.86 -32.16 -9.43
C THR A 101 -27.51 -32.86 -9.26
N ALA A 102 -27.49 -34.20 -9.19
CA ALA A 102 -26.28 -35.01 -9.14
C ALA A 102 -25.47 -35.03 -10.47
N GLY A 103 -26.09 -34.65 -11.60
CA GLY A 103 -25.41 -34.50 -12.90
C GLY A 103 -24.77 -33.11 -13.06
N ALA A 104 -25.45 -32.06 -12.59
CA ALA A 104 -24.97 -30.68 -12.61
C ALA A 104 -23.67 -30.48 -11.80
N MET A 105 -23.54 -31.20 -10.68
CA MET A 105 -22.34 -31.16 -9.83
C MET A 105 -21.08 -31.75 -10.49
N ARG A 106 -21.20 -32.64 -11.48
CA ARG A 106 -20.04 -33.24 -12.17
C ARG A 106 -19.33 -32.28 -13.13
N GLY A 107 -20.01 -31.21 -13.59
CA GLY A 107 -19.42 -30.13 -14.40
C GLY A 107 -19.00 -28.89 -13.60
N ALA A 108 -19.32 -28.84 -12.29
CA ALA A 108 -19.10 -27.69 -11.42
C ALA A 108 -17.63 -27.40 -11.11
N ALA A 109 -16.77 -28.41 -11.12
CA ALA A 109 -15.36 -28.28 -10.73
C ALA A 109 -14.59 -27.27 -11.61
N GLY A 110 -14.91 -27.18 -12.90
CA GLY A 110 -14.32 -26.19 -13.80
C GLY A 110 -14.71 -24.76 -13.43
N ALA A 111 -16.00 -24.51 -13.20
CA ALA A 111 -16.51 -23.20 -12.85
C ALA A 111 -15.96 -22.70 -11.49
N ILE A 112 -15.84 -23.60 -10.51
CA ILE A 112 -15.23 -23.30 -9.20
C ILE A 112 -13.76 -22.93 -9.39
N LYS A 113 -13.00 -23.74 -10.13
CA LYS A 113 -11.57 -23.48 -10.39
C LYS A 113 -11.35 -22.15 -11.13
N ASP A 114 -12.22 -21.81 -12.07
CA ASP A 114 -12.17 -20.54 -12.79
C ASP A 114 -12.52 -19.35 -11.89
N LEU A 115 -13.46 -19.52 -10.94
CA LEU A 115 -13.74 -18.52 -9.91
C LEU A 115 -12.52 -18.32 -9.01
N GLU A 116 -11.94 -19.38 -8.47
CA GLU A 116 -10.75 -19.33 -7.62
C GLU A 116 -9.57 -18.65 -8.34
N LYS A 117 -9.37 -18.95 -9.63
CA LYS A 117 -8.33 -18.30 -10.45
C LYS A 117 -8.57 -16.79 -10.57
N ARG A 118 -9.83 -16.36 -10.79
CA ARG A 118 -10.20 -14.94 -10.86
C ARG A 118 -10.02 -14.24 -9.51
N GLN A 119 -10.46 -14.85 -8.42
CA GLN A 119 -10.28 -14.35 -7.05
C GLN A 119 -8.79 -14.19 -6.72
N LYS A 120 -7.99 -15.23 -6.96
CA LYS A 120 -6.52 -15.19 -6.77
C LYS A 120 -5.86 -14.09 -7.61
N SER A 121 -6.27 -13.93 -8.86
CA SER A 121 -5.74 -12.87 -9.74
C SER A 121 -6.07 -11.47 -9.21
N ARG A 122 -7.30 -11.24 -8.71
CA ARG A 122 -7.69 -9.98 -8.07
C ARG A 122 -6.90 -9.75 -6.78
N GLN A 123 -6.76 -10.77 -5.95
CA GLN A 123 -6.02 -10.71 -4.70
C GLN A 123 -4.56 -10.28 -4.94
N THR A 124 -3.89 -10.88 -5.94
CA THR A 124 -2.53 -10.49 -6.31
C THR A 124 -2.43 -9.04 -6.78
N ARG A 125 -3.39 -8.57 -7.59
CA ARG A 125 -3.43 -7.16 -8.03
C ARG A 125 -3.64 -6.22 -6.85
N ALA A 126 -4.64 -6.49 -6.01
CA ALA A 126 -4.93 -5.68 -4.84
C ALA A 126 -3.76 -5.59 -3.86
N SER A 127 -3.01 -6.69 -3.67
CA SER A 127 -1.80 -6.69 -2.83
C SER A 127 -0.70 -5.82 -3.43
N ARG A 128 -0.47 -5.91 -4.75
CA ARG A 128 0.49 -5.05 -5.45
C ARG A 128 0.10 -3.58 -5.38
N ASP A 129 -1.18 -3.25 -5.57
CA ASP A 129 -1.69 -1.88 -5.48
C ASP A 129 -1.62 -1.32 -4.06
N ALA A 130 -1.76 -2.17 -3.03
CA ALA A 130 -1.56 -1.78 -1.64
C ALA A 130 -0.08 -1.50 -1.33
N LEU A 131 0.81 -2.37 -1.80
CA LEU A 131 2.25 -2.19 -1.64
C LEU A 131 2.75 -0.95 -2.40
N ASP A 132 2.33 -0.74 -3.65
CA ASP A 132 2.72 0.45 -4.43
C ASP A 132 2.28 1.76 -3.76
N ARG A 133 1.07 1.80 -3.17
CA ARG A 133 0.63 2.96 -2.37
C ARG A 133 1.55 3.25 -1.19
N ALA A 134 1.98 2.22 -0.48
CA ALA A 134 2.90 2.36 0.64
C ALA A 134 4.30 2.80 0.20
N LEU A 135 4.78 2.30 -0.95
CA LEU A 135 6.04 2.74 -1.56
C LEU A 135 5.97 4.21 -1.99
N ILE A 136 4.87 4.64 -2.61
CA ILE A 136 4.67 6.05 -2.96
C ILE A 136 4.69 6.93 -1.69
N ASP A 137 3.99 6.53 -0.63
CA ASP A 137 4.03 7.25 0.66
C ASP A 137 5.47 7.40 1.17
N LEU A 138 6.25 6.32 1.10
CA LEU A 138 7.65 6.34 1.56
C LEU A 138 8.54 7.24 0.67
N ALA A 139 8.36 7.19 -0.65
CA ALA A 139 9.09 8.08 -1.58
C ALA A 139 8.75 9.55 -1.34
N THR A 140 7.48 9.88 -1.16
CA THR A 140 7.05 11.27 -0.89
C THR A 140 7.45 11.74 0.51
N TYR A 141 7.62 10.83 1.46
CA TYR A 141 8.17 11.14 2.78
C TYR A 141 9.66 11.52 2.70
N PHE A 142 10.46 10.78 1.93
CA PHE A 142 11.84 11.16 1.65
C PHE A 142 11.93 12.46 0.83
N ARG A 143 11.02 12.69 -0.11
CA ARG A 143 10.92 13.96 -0.86
C ARG A 143 10.69 15.14 0.07
N ASP A 144 9.73 15.03 0.99
CA ASP A 144 9.44 16.15 1.91
C ASP A 144 10.66 16.46 2.79
N ALA A 145 11.41 15.43 3.23
CA ALA A 145 12.66 15.63 3.98
C ALA A 145 13.75 16.28 3.12
N LEU A 146 13.88 15.85 1.85
CA LEU A 146 14.82 16.44 0.89
C LEU A 146 14.55 17.93 0.67
N LEU A 147 13.28 18.29 0.50
CA LEU A 147 12.88 19.69 0.32
C LEU A 147 13.20 20.56 1.54
N ILE A 148 13.04 20.02 2.75
CA ILE A 148 13.45 20.72 3.98
C ILE A 148 14.97 20.87 4.03
N ALA A 149 15.72 19.80 3.73
CA ALA A 149 17.19 19.82 3.77
C ALA A 149 17.80 20.84 2.78
N GLU A 150 17.17 21.03 1.62
CA GLU A 150 17.55 22.02 0.60
C GLU A 150 17.02 23.44 0.89
N GLY A 151 16.26 23.64 1.98
CA GLY A 151 15.70 24.94 2.33
C GLY A 151 14.63 25.45 1.36
N ALA A 152 13.92 24.54 0.68
CA ALA A 152 12.88 24.91 -0.27
C ALA A 152 11.72 25.65 0.42
N VAL A 153 11.30 26.77 -0.14
CA VAL A 153 10.20 27.61 0.39
C VAL A 153 8.94 27.42 -0.47
N ALA A 154 7.78 27.50 0.17
CA ALA A 154 6.45 27.49 -0.47
C ALA A 154 6.11 26.21 -1.27
N VAL A 155 6.72 25.08 -0.93
CA VAL A 155 6.32 23.77 -1.47
C VAL A 155 5.34 23.09 -0.54
N THR A 156 4.19 22.67 -1.07
CA THR A 156 3.22 21.86 -0.31
C THR A 156 3.84 20.52 0.05
N ALA A 157 3.93 20.23 1.35
CA ALA A 157 4.33 18.92 1.86
C ALA A 157 3.28 17.86 1.48
N ASN A 158 3.71 16.64 1.15
CA ASN A 158 2.80 15.51 0.96
C ASN A 158 2.34 14.94 2.31
N HIS A 159 3.20 14.99 3.34
CA HIS A 159 2.98 14.44 4.68
C HIS A 159 2.94 15.54 5.75
N PRO A 160 1.98 16.48 5.70
CA PRO A 160 1.89 17.55 6.70
C PRO A 160 1.66 17.01 8.13
N ASP A 161 1.12 15.80 8.26
CA ASP A 161 0.94 15.09 9.54
C ASP A 161 2.24 14.50 10.13
N MET A 162 3.33 14.52 9.37
CA MET A 162 4.63 13.98 9.77
C MET A 162 5.71 15.06 9.89
N ALA A 163 5.34 16.34 9.94
CA ALA A 163 6.26 17.48 9.87
C ALA A 163 7.47 17.34 10.80
N ASP A 164 7.27 17.00 12.08
CA ASP A 164 8.38 16.84 13.04
C ASP A 164 9.32 15.69 12.66
N ARG A 165 8.76 14.56 12.18
CA ARG A 165 9.55 13.39 11.77
C ARG A 165 10.31 13.66 10.47
N VAL A 166 9.69 14.36 9.53
CA VAL A 166 10.31 14.81 8.27
C VAL A 166 11.47 15.77 8.57
N ALA A 167 11.26 16.74 9.47
CA ALA A 167 12.31 17.68 9.88
C ALA A 167 13.47 16.97 10.58
N ALA A 168 13.20 16.01 11.48
CA ALA A 168 14.24 15.21 12.11
C ALA A 168 15.04 14.38 11.09
N LEU A 169 14.36 13.81 10.09
CA LEU A 169 15.02 13.07 9.01
C LEU A 169 15.89 13.98 8.14
N ALA A 170 15.40 15.18 7.79
CA ALA A 170 16.14 16.19 7.04
C ALA A 170 17.39 16.68 7.78
N ALA A 171 17.34 16.76 9.11
CA ALA A 171 18.50 17.10 9.93
C ALA A 171 19.53 15.95 10.04
N HIS A 172 19.09 14.70 9.87
CA HIS A 172 19.92 13.50 10.03
C HIS A 172 20.63 13.06 8.74
N ALA A 173 19.98 13.22 7.58
CA ALA A 173 20.49 12.75 6.30
C ALA A 173 20.71 13.92 5.32
N SER A 174 21.84 13.90 4.61
CA SER A 174 22.12 14.89 3.56
C SER A 174 21.17 14.75 2.37
N PRO A 175 21.01 15.81 1.55
CA PRO A 175 20.18 15.76 0.34
C PRO A 175 20.51 14.57 -0.58
N GLU A 176 21.79 14.24 -0.77
CA GLU A 176 22.23 13.12 -1.60
C GLU A 176 21.75 11.79 -1.02
N ARG A 177 21.82 11.63 0.31
CA ARG A 177 21.37 10.42 1.00
C ARG A 177 19.85 10.25 0.92
N LEU A 178 19.10 11.35 1.03
CA LEU A 178 17.65 11.37 0.85
C LEU A 178 17.25 11.05 -0.59
N LEU A 179 17.97 11.60 -1.58
CA LEU A 179 17.77 11.27 -2.98
C LEU A 179 18.02 9.78 -3.25
N ARG A 180 19.09 9.20 -2.69
CA ARG A 180 19.35 7.75 -2.77
C ARG A 180 18.22 6.90 -2.17
N CYS A 181 17.57 7.38 -1.10
CA CYS A 181 16.40 6.70 -0.55
C CYS A 181 15.21 6.75 -1.51
N ILE A 182 14.97 7.89 -2.19
CA ILE A 182 13.92 8.01 -3.20
C ILE A 182 14.20 7.07 -4.37
N GLU A 183 15.42 7.06 -4.90
CA GLU A 183 15.85 6.17 -5.99
C GLU A 183 15.61 4.70 -5.63
N ALA A 184 16.02 4.26 -4.43
CA ALA A 184 15.79 2.89 -3.97
C ALA A 184 14.31 2.49 -3.96
N VAL A 185 13.42 3.41 -3.59
CA VAL A 185 11.97 3.17 -3.62
C VAL A 185 11.46 3.08 -5.06
N LEU A 186 11.95 3.94 -5.97
CA LEU A 186 11.56 3.89 -7.39
C LEU A 186 12.04 2.60 -8.06
N GLU A 187 13.29 2.18 -7.82
CA GLU A 187 13.83 0.90 -8.28
C GLU A 187 13.00 -0.29 -7.76
N CYS A 188 12.56 -0.24 -6.49
CA CYS A 188 11.66 -1.24 -5.92
C CYS A 188 10.35 -1.36 -6.73
N ARG A 189 9.75 -0.21 -7.06
CA ARG A 189 8.51 -0.16 -7.85
C ARG A 189 8.71 -0.71 -9.26
N GLU A 190 9.82 -0.39 -9.91
CA GLU A 190 10.17 -0.95 -11.23
C GLU A 190 10.39 -2.48 -11.18
N ALA A 191 11.07 -2.97 -10.14
CA ALA A 191 11.24 -4.40 -9.91
C ALA A 191 9.89 -5.12 -9.72
N LEU A 192 8.97 -4.52 -8.95
CA LEU A 192 7.61 -5.06 -8.78
C LEU A 192 6.83 -5.09 -10.09
N ALA A 193 6.99 -4.09 -10.95
CA ALA A 193 6.36 -4.02 -12.28
C ALA A 193 6.90 -5.10 -13.24
N THR A 194 8.15 -5.55 -13.04
CA THR A 194 8.81 -6.60 -13.85
C THR A 194 8.69 -8.01 -13.25
N ASN A 195 7.70 -8.23 -12.37
CA ASN A 195 7.38 -9.52 -11.73
C ASN A 195 8.40 -10.04 -10.71
N VAL A 196 9.26 -9.19 -10.14
CA VAL A 196 10.04 -9.58 -8.96
C VAL A 196 9.11 -9.91 -7.80
N LYS A 197 9.44 -10.92 -6.99
CA LYS A 197 8.66 -11.25 -5.79
C LYS A 197 8.76 -10.09 -4.80
N PRO A 198 7.63 -9.63 -4.21
CA PRO A 198 7.62 -8.46 -3.33
C PRO A 198 8.66 -8.47 -2.23
N LYS A 199 8.83 -9.61 -1.55
CA LYS A 199 9.86 -9.78 -0.51
C LYS A 199 11.25 -9.34 -0.97
N PHE A 200 11.71 -9.81 -2.14
CA PHE A 200 13.06 -9.50 -2.61
C PHE A 200 13.21 -8.04 -3.06
N ALA A 201 12.19 -7.49 -3.71
CA ALA A 201 12.21 -6.08 -4.11
C ALA A 201 12.26 -5.14 -2.89
N VAL A 202 11.48 -5.45 -1.85
CA VAL A 202 11.43 -4.66 -0.62
C VAL A 202 12.69 -4.88 0.23
N ASP A 203 13.21 -6.10 0.33
CA ASP A 203 14.47 -6.40 1.03
C ASP A 203 15.65 -5.62 0.41
N ALA A 204 15.73 -5.56 -0.93
CA ALA A 204 16.76 -4.79 -1.64
C ALA A 204 16.63 -3.28 -1.38
N MET A 205 15.41 -2.75 -1.49
CA MET A 205 15.12 -1.33 -1.18
C MET A 205 15.54 -0.99 0.24
N VAL A 206 15.14 -1.81 1.22
CA VAL A 206 15.44 -1.59 2.64
C VAL A 206 16.95 -1.67 2.91
N ALA A 207 17.68 -2.56 2.23
CA ALA A 207 19.13 -2.61 2.34
C ALA A 207 19.77 -1.29 1.87
N THR A 208 19.35 -0.74 0.72
CA THR A 208 19.85 0.53 0.19
C THR A 208 19.45 1.72 1.06
N VAL A 209 18.18 1.83 1.46
CA VAL A 209 17.70 2.87 2.39
C VAL A 209 18.46 2.81 3.71
N GLY A 210 18.65 1.62 4.27
CA GLY A 210 19.41 1.43 5.49
C GLY A 210 20.87 1.88 5.37
N GLN A 211 21.54 1.56 4.26
CA GLN A 211 22.90 2.08 3.99
C GLN A 211 22.90 3.61 3.87
N ALA A 212 21.93 4.16 3.14
CA ALA A 212 21.80 5.60 2.97
C ALA A 212 21.47 6.33 4.28
N LEU A 213 20.83 5.71 5.28
CA LEU A 213 20.42 6.40 6.51
C LEU A 213 21.28 6.08 7.75
N ARG A 214 22.09 5.02 7.75
CA ARG A 214 23.05 4.79 8.84
C ARG A 214 24.20 5.78 8.73
N SER A 215 24.43 6.60 9.76
CA SER A 215 25.63 7.43 9.82
C SER A 215 26.85 6.53 9.63
N ASP A 216 27.75 6.94 8.74
CA ASP A 216 28.99 6.18 8.48
C ASP A 216 29.70 5.92 9.82
N LEU A 217 30.12 4.66 10.02
CA LEU A 217 31.12 4.31 11.02
C LEU A 217 32.48 4.87 10.60
#